data_AF-A0A6A7G1Q1-F1
#
_entry.id   AF-A0A6A7G1Q1-F1
#
_cell.length_a   1.000
_cell.length_b   1.000
_cell.length_c   1.000
_cell.angle_alpha   90.00
_cell.angle_beta   90.00
_cell.angle_gamma   90.00
#
_symmetry.space_group_name_H-M   'P 1'
#
loop_
_entity.id
_entity.type
_entity.pdbx_description
1 polymer ?
#
loop_
_entity_poly.entity_id
_entity_poly.type
_entity_poly.pdbx_seq_one_letter_code
_entity_poly.pdbx_strand_id
1 'polypeptide(L)'
;MDQESDTESSKATNVPELVLVCLDLFSKIKQIIDAASIQEDTFDDGRQKNQTERDFQNRNDDEAAFKSSRNSSRILAKNEGKLELPEEARRRISTLLHTHIEYYSTHRIPMVEFGHGLEWFNVSRSLTLSGDLAGRITVLDYFTYCCINCLHVLPDLHCLEKLYPADTTPVAVVGVHSAKFSTEQHSGNLSSALQRYSINHPVVNDARCDMWSRLAISCWPTLLILGPKCSPMFTLVGEGHRQELLLCVEELLSFHQQTGLLLSPPAALPLSPRQHLPSPMGSLRYPGRVGQQLGGLVITDTAHHRILLVDRRGTVQRVIGGEEADGSFSNPQGTAFSPPHTLYVADTDNHVVRKVCLESGEVRTVAGSGRQGTDLTGGRLATHQEISSPWDLCLVQSPDRYKTRSSRGDNLLLIAMAGTHQIWGLYLEAGEDFTGRVHPAESVVCLVGSGREENKNNSYPLRAGLAQPSGLCLVYYNMMSPAAASSTRIPHAVSTPTTDASNGNGIMNGGAPTVFTGGPASSRLGAPPPPPTSGGPPPPASGPPPPPPPAGGPPPPPPPA
;
A
#
# COMPACT_ATOMS: atom_id res chain seq x y z
N MET A 1 -8.45 19.32 49.69
CA MET A 1 -7.35 20.08 49.08
C MET A 1 -6.23 19.06 49.01
N ASP A 2 -6.09 18.29 47.95
CA ASP A 2 -6.10 18.74 46.56
C ASP A 2 -6.93 17.84 45.64
N GLN A 3 -7.74 18.48 44.80
CA GLN A 3 -8.37 17.88 43.64
C GLN A 3 -7.31 17.85 42.53
N GLU A 4 -6.81 16.67 42.18
CA GLU A 4 -6.22 16.48 40.86
C GLU A 4 -7.38 16.50 39.85
N SER A 5 -7.49 17.64 39.17
CA SER A 5 -8.41 17.87 38.08
C SER A 5 -8.12 16.91 36.94
N ASP A 6 -9.12 16.10 36.61
CA ASP A 6 -9.26 15.38 35.35
C ASP A 6 -8.79 16.25 34.18
N THR A 7 -7.85 15.71 33.41
CA THR A 7 -7.43 16.31 32.16
C THR A 7 -8.60 16.27 31.18
N GLU A 8 -9.09 17.44 30.78
CA GLU A 8 -10.04 17.60 29.68
C GLU A 8 -9.44 16.95 28.42
N SER A 9 -9.88 15.72 28.12
CA SER A 9 -9.80 15.14 26.78
C SER A 9 -10.44 16.14 25.80
N SER A 10 -9.69 16.60 24.81
CA SER A 10 -10.17 17.59 23.84
C SER A 10 -11.42 17.05 23.13
N LYS A 11 -12.56 17.72 23.35
CA LYS A 11 -13.84 17.38 22.74
C LYS A 11 -13.79 17.70 21.25
N ALA A 12 -13.97 16.72 20.37
CA ALA A 12 -13.91 16.96 18.93
C ALA A 12 -15.18 17.65 18.41
N THR A 13 -14.97 18.67 17.60
CA THR A 13 -16.02 19.47 16.93
C THR A 13 -16.02 19.26 15.42
N ASN A 14 -14.96 18.64 14.88
CA ASN A 14 -14.72 18.41 13.47
C ASN A 14 -13.95 17.08 13.25
N VAL A 15 -13.80 16.66 11.99
CA VAL A 15 -13.13 15.40 11.64
C VAL A 15 -11.63 15.38 12.02
N PRO A 16 -10.82 16.45 11.79
CA PRO A 16 -9.43 16.48 12.27
C PRO A 16 -9.26 16.26 13.77
N GLU A 17 -10.12 16.85 14.60
CA GLU A 17 -10.10 16.61 16.05
C GLU A 17 -10.53 15.17 16.39
N LEU A 18 -11.49 14.60 15.64
CA LEU A 18 -11.88 13.20 15.79
C LEU A 18 -10.72 12.25 15.50
N VAL A 19 -9.81 12.59 14.57
CA VAL A 19 -8.58 11.81 14.33
C VAL A 19 -7.75 11.69 15.61
N LEU A 20 -7.52 12.80 16.30
CA LEU A 20 -6.73 12.80 17.53
C LEU A 20 -7.41 12.00 18.64
N VAL A 21 -8.72 12.12 18.78
CA VAL A 21 -9.51 11.36 19.76
C VAL A 21 -9.46 9.86 19.45
N CYS A 22 -9.64 9.46 18.19
CA CYS A 22 -9.56 8.06 17.78
C CYS A 22 -8.15 7.49 18.00
N LEU A 23 -7.08 8.24 17.71
CA LEU A 23 -5.71 7.80 17.97
C LEU A 23 -5.47 7.51 19.46
N ASP A 24 -5.94 8.37 20.37
CA ASP A 24 -5.85 8.14 21.81
C ASP A 24 -6.71 6.93 22.25
N LEU A 25 -7.94 6.83 21.74
CA LEU A 25 -8.85 5.71 22.03
C LEU A 25 -8.23 4.35 21.63
N PHE A 26 -7.72 4.23 20.40
CA PHE A 26 -7.11 2.99 19.93
C PHE A 26 -5.77 2.69 20.61
N SER A 27 -5.02 3.72 21.02
CA SER A 27 -3.84 3.55 21.88
C SER A 27 -4.21 2.90 23.22
N LYS A 28 -5.29 3.36 23.86
CA LYS A 28 -5.81 2.74 25.10
C LYS A 28 -6.31 1.32 24.89
N ILE A 29 -7.02 1.05 23.79
CA ILE A 29 -7.46 -0.31 23.43
C ILE A 29 -6.26 -1.23 23.25
N LYS A 30 -5.23 -0.79 22.53
CA LYS A 30 -3.99 -1.55 22.35
C LYS A 30 -3.31 -1.89 23.68
N GLN A 31 -3.23 -0.93 24.62
CA GLN A 31 -2.69 -1.19 25.95
C GLN A 31 -3.48 -2.26 26.73
N ILE A 32 -4.82 -2.31 26.56
CA ILE A 32 -5.65 -3.35 27.18
C ILE A 32 -5.35 -4.72 26.57
N ILE A 33 -5.23 -4.78 25.23
CA ILE A 33 -4.90 -6.02 24.50
C ILE A 33 -3.53 -6.53 24.94
N ASP A 34 -2.51 -5.67 24.93
CA ASP A 34 -1.13 -6.03 25.31
C ASP A 34 -1.07 -6.52 26.76
N ALA A 35 -1.78 -5.88 27.69
CA ALA A 35 -1.86 -6.33 29.08
C ALA A 35 -2.54 -7.70 29.25
N ALA A 36 -3.57 -7.99 28.43
CA ALA A 36 -4.27 -9.26 28.44
C ALA A 36 -3.40 -10.41 27.90
N SER A 37 -2.62 -10.16 26.84
CA SER A 37 -1.68 -11.14 26.28
C SER A 37 -0.57 -11.53 27.27
N ILE A 38 -0.09 -10.59 28.08
CA ILE A 38 0.91 -10.89 29.13
C ILE A 38 0.35 -11.79 30.23
N GLN A 39 -0.93 -11.64 30.59
CA GLN A 39 -1.56 -12.47 31.63
C GLN A 39 -1.72 -13.93 31.20
N GLU A 40 -2.02 -14.20 29.92
CA GLU A 40 -2.06 -15.57 29.39
C GLU A 40 -0.67 -16.22 29.38
N ASP A 41 0.37 -15.49 29.01
CA ASP A 41 1.75 -15.98 29.04
C ASP A 41 2.17 -16.38 30.47
N THR A 42 1.77 -15.63 31.51
CA THR A 42 2.06 -16.02 32.91
C THR A 42 1.31 -17.28 33.37
N PHE A 43 0.14 -17.58 32.79
CA PHE A 43 -0.63 -18.79 33.09
C PHE A 43 -0.07 -20.03 32.40
N ASP A 44 0.45 -19.90 31.17
CA ASP A 44 1.07 -21.00 30.43
C ASP A 44 2.48 -21.33 30.97
N ASP A 45 3.24 -20.32 31.40
CA ASP A 45 4.50 -20.49 32.13
C ASP A 45 4.28 -21.17 33.50
N GLY A 46 3.12 -20.94 34.14
CA GLY A 46 2.72 -21.62 35.38
C GLY A 46 2.40 -23.12 35.20
N ARG A 47 1.91 -23.52 34.02
CA ARG A 47 1.74 -24.94 33.66
C ARG A 47 3.06 -25.60 33.26
N GLN A 48 3.92 -24.88 32.52
CA GLN A 48 5.24 -25.41 32.15
C GLN A 48 6.20 -25.49 33.34
N LYS A 49 6.13 -24.59 34.34
CA LYS A 49 6.96 -24.68 35.55
C LYS A 49 6.68 -25.93 36.38
N ASN A 50 5.45 -26.46 36.41
CA ASN A 50 5.17 -27.74 37.07
C ASN A 50 5.71 -28.97 36.31
N GLN A 51 6.09 -28.83 35.05
CA GLN A 51 6.71 -29.89 34.24
C GLN A 51 8.24 -29.73 34.14
N THR A 52 8.77 -28.52 34.38
CA THR A 52 10.17 -28.16 34.06
C THR A 52 11.00 -27.79 35.30
N GLU A 53 10.53 -28.08 36.52
CA GLU A 53 11.36 -28.11 37.74
C GLU A 53 12.26 -29.37 37.85
N ARG A 54 12.59 -30.00 36.71
CA ARG A 54 13.58 -31.10 36.65
C ARG A 54 14.86 -30.81 35.91
N ASP A 55 15.01 -29.70 35.18
CA ASP A 55 16.26 -29.44 34.47
C ASP A 55 16.77 -28.00 34.69
N PHE A 56 18.04 -27.92 35.10
CA PHE A 56 18.73 -26.79 35.70
C PHE A 56 19.14 -25.67 34.71
N GLN A 57 19.15 -24.44 35.26
CA GLN A 57 19.87 -23.18 34.98
C GLN A 57 20.50 -22.81 33.60
N ASN A 58 20.08 -21.61 33.16
CA ASN A 58 20.85 -20.38 32.82
C ASN A 58 20.91 -19.86 31.35
N ARG A 59 20.14 -18.76 31.16
CA ARG A 59 20.42 -17.43 30.54
C ARG A 59 20.66 -17.28 29.03
N ASN A 60 19.82 -16.45 28.38
CA ASN A 60 20.14 -15.03 28.15
C ASN A 60 18.91 -14.18 27.79
N ASP A 61 18.93 -12.96 28.31
CA ASP A 61 17.93 -11.91 28.18
C ASP A 61 18.08 -11.17 26.84
N ASP A 62 17.29 -11.57 25.84
CA ASP A 62 16.96 -10.75 24.64
C ASP A 62 15.61 -11.19 24.01
N GLU A 63 14.95 -12.20 24.60
CA GLU A 63 13.74 -12.83 24.05
C GLU A 63 12.44 -12.12 24.44
N ALA A 64 12.45 -11.28 25.46
CA ALA A 64 11.22 -10.68 26.02
C ALA A 64 10.59 -9.63 25.10
N ALA A 65 11.38 -8.82 24.40
CA ALA A 65 10.87 -7.83 23.43
C ALA A 65 10.41 -8.48 22.12
N PHE A 66 10.99 -9.63 21.76
CA PHE A 66 10.69 -10.35 20.52
C PHE A 66 9.52 -11.34 20.68
N LYS A 67 9.29 -11.88 21.88
CA LYS A 67 8.13 -12.73 22.21
C LYS A 67 6.83 -11.94 22.30
N SER A 68 6.86 -10.72 22.84
CA SER A 68 5.70 -9.80 22.87
C SER A 68 5.11 -9.56 21.47
N SER A 69 5.94 -9.31 20.45
CA SER A 69 5.48 -9.08 19.07
C SER A 69 4.94 -10.35 18.39
N ARG A 70 5.49 -11.54 18.69
CA ARG A 70 5.01 -12.82 18.12
C ARG A 70 3.68 -13.29 18.72
N ASN A 71 3.36 -12.94 19.97
CA ASN A 71 2.17 -13.44 20.65
C ASN A 71 0.93 -12.57 20.45
N SER A 72 1.07 -11.24 20.33
CA SER A 72 -0.03 -10.41 19.78
C SER A 72 -0.46 -10.97 18.42
N SER A 73 0.50 -11.36 17.58
CA SER A 73 0.23 -11.98 16.27
C SER A 73 -0.44 -13.37 16.32
N ARG A 74 -0.34 -14.11 17.44
CA ARG A 74 -0.83 -15.49 17.57
C ARG A 74 -2.27 -15.58 18.07
N ILE A 75 -2.67 -14.67 18.95
CA ILE A 75 -4.07 -14.51 19.41
C ILE A 75 -4.95 -13.92 18.28
N LEU A 76 -4.34 -13.23 17.32
CA LEU A 76 -5.02 -12.50 16.24
C LEU A 76 -5.26 -13.28 14.94
N ALA A 77 -4.77 -14.51 14.81
CA ALA A 77 -4.62 -15.16 13.50
C ALA A 77 -5.51 -16.39 13.23
N LYS A 78 -6.51 -16.70 14.07
CA LYS A 78 -7.19 -18.00 13.97
C LYS A 78 -8.65 -18.04 13.52
N ASN A 79 -9.40 -16.94 13.47
CA ASN A 79 -10.80 -17.00 13.01
C ASN A 79 -11.23 -15.72 12.28
N GLU A 80 -11.51 -15.83 10.97
CA GLU A 80 -12.38 -14.98 10.15
C GLU A 80 -12.50 -13.47 10.52
N GLY A 81 -11.40 -12.83 10.92
CA GLY A 81 -11.37 -11.40 11.26
C GLY A 81 -11.90 -11.01 12.65
N LYS A 82 -12.33 -11.94 13.52
CA LYS A 82 -12.76 -11.60 14.89
C LYS A 82 -11.61 -11.70 15.89
N LEU A 83 -11.45 -10.64 16.69
CA LEU A 83 -10.49 -10.58 17.79
C LEU A 83 -10.95 -11.54 18.91
N GLU A 84 -10.23 -12.64 19.14
CA GLU A 84 -10.44 -13.46 20.33
C GLU A 84 -9.69 -12.80 21.50
N LEU A 85 -10.45 -12.28 22.47
CA LEU A 85 -9.91 -11.62 23.66
C LEU A 85 -10.48 -12.28 24.92
N PRO A 86 -9.70 -12.31 26.02
CA PRO A 86 -10.24 -12.64 27.34
C PRO A 86 -11.47 -11.78 27.66
N GLU A 87 -12.47 -12.38 28.31
CA GLU A 87 -13.77 -11.76 28.59
C GLU A 87 -13.63 -10.40 29.30
N GLU A 88 -12.68 -10.30 30.23
CA GLU A 88 -12.38 -9.05 30.93
C GLU A 88 -11.87 -7.94 30.01
N ALA A 89 -10.93 -8.29 29.13
CA ALA A 89 -10.36 -7.35 28.17
C ALA A 89 -11.44 -6.86 27.20
N ARG A 90 -12.27 -7.78 26.70
CA ARG A 90 -13.41 -7.47 25.83
C ARG A 90 -14.37 -6.51 26.52
N ARG A 91 -14.77 -6.80 27.76
CA ARG A 91 -15.68 -5.95 28.55
C ARG A 91 -15.13 -4.52 28.74
N ARG A 92 -13.84 -4.39 29.04
CA ARG A 92 -13.18 -3.07 29.20
C ARG A 92 -13.16 -2.29 27.88
N ILE A 93 -12.84 -2.96 26.77
CA ILE A 93 -12.82 -2.35 25.44
C ILE A 93 -14.23 -1.91 25.01
N SER A 94 -15.24 -2.78 25.12
CA SER A 94 -16.62 -2.43 24.81
C SER A 94 -17.12 -1.25 25.67
N THR A 95 -16.74 -1.20 26.95
CA THR A 95 -17.08 -0.05 27.82
C THR A 95 -16.49 1.27 27.30
N LEU A 96 -15.21 1.27 26.91
CA LEU A 96 -14.57 2.46 26.33
C LEU A 96 -15.24 2.89 25.02
N LEU A 97 -15.51 1.94 24.13
CA LEU A 97 -16.14 2.20 22.83
C LEU A 97 -17.58 2.68 22.99
N HIS A 98 -18.38 2.06 23.85
CA HIS A 98 -19.75 2.50 24.13
C HIS A 98 -19.79 3.91 24.73
N THR A 99 -18.88 4.24 25.65
CA THR A 99 -18.77 5.61 26.21
C THR A 99 -18.48 6.64 25.12
N HIS A 100 -17.57 6.30 24.20
CA HIS A 100 -17.25 7.13 23.04
C HIS A 100 -18.46 7.28 22.09
N ILE A 101 -19.14 6.18 21.77
CA ILE A 101 -20.33 6.17 20.89
C ILE A 101 -21.47 7.00 21.50
N GLU A 102 -21.72 6.87 22.80
CA GLU A 102 -22.74 7.65 23.52
C GLU A 102 -22.43 9.15 23.45
N TYR A 103 -21.17 9.53 23.65
CA TYR A 103 -20.73 10.91 23.55
C TYR A 103 -21.01 11.50 22.15
N TYR A 104 -20.56 10.84 21.08
CA TYR A 104 -20.76 11.35 19.70
C TYR A 104 -22.19 11.17 19.17
N SER A 105 -23.01 10.33 19.81
CA SER A 105 -24.45 10.27 19.56
C SER A 105 -25.19 11.55 20.00
N THR A 106 -24.66 12.24 21.02
CA THR A 106 -25.22 13.48 21.57
C THR A 106 -24.48 14.74 21.08
N HIS A 107 -23.16 14.66 20.88
CA HIS A 107 -22.29 15.74 20.43
C HIS A 107 -21.88 15.50 18.98
N ARG A 108 -22.79 15.78 18.05
CA ARG A 108 -22.58 15.43 16.64
C ARG A 108 -21.55 16.32 15.97
N ILE A 109 -20.59 15.67 15.33
CA ILE A 109 -19.70 16.32 14.36
C ILE A 109 -20.51 16.61 13.08
N PRO A 110 -20.43 17.83 12.51
CA PRO A 110 -21.09 18.15 11.25
C PRO A 110 -20.62 17.22 10.13
N MET A 111 -21.57 16.76 9.31
CA MET A 111 -21.30 15.93 8.14
C MET A 111 -21.67 16.69 6.86
N VAL A 112 -20.93 16.44 5.79
CA VAL A 112 -21.16 17.01 4.47
C VAL A 112 -21.91 15.99 3.62
N GLU A 113 -23.04 16.41 3.03
CA GLU A 113 -23.81 15.59 2.08
C GLU A 113 -23.04 15.41 0.76
N PHE A 114 -23.28 14.30 0.06
CA PHE A 114 -22.71 14.10 -1.27
C PHE A 114 -23.13 15.22 -2.23
N GLY A 115 -22.18 15.73 -3.01
CA GLY A 115 -22.44 16.79 -3.97
C GLY A 115 -23.50 16.40 -5.00
N HIS A 116 -24.34 17.37 -5.39
CA HIS A 116 -25.32 17.16 -6.45
C HIS A 116 -24.64 16.94 -7.81
N GLY A 117 -25.15 15.98 -8.58
CA GLY A 117 -24.68 15.73 -9.95
C GLY A 117 -23.33 15.00 -10.03
N LEU A 118 -22.79 14.51 -8.90
CA LEU A 118 -21.63 13.64 -8.92
C LEU A 118 -21.96 12.32 -9.64
N GLU A 119 -20.95 11.77 -10.32
CA GLU A 119 -21.05 10.46 -10.95
C GLU A 119 -20.93 9.35 -9.90
N TRP A 120 -21.76 8.33 -10.06
CA TRP A 120 -21.80 7.17 -9.17
C TRP A 120 -21.59 5.88 -9.96
N PHE A 121 -20.91 4.94 -9.31
CA PHE A 121 -20.60 3.61 -9.83
C PHE A 121 -21.17 2.55 -8.88
N ASN A 122 -21.43 1.37 -9.44
CA ASN A 122 -22.00 0.22 -8.75
C ASN A 122 -23.38 0.47 -8.11
N VAL A 123 -24.07 1.54 -8.50
CA VAL A 123 -25.46 1.85 -8.13
C VAL A 123 -26.24 2.37 -9.33
N SER A 124 -27.56 2.15 -9.35
CA SER A 124 -28.42 2.58 -10.46
C SER A 124 -28.82 4.05 -10.41
N ARG A 125 -28.61 4.71 -9.25
CA ARG A 125 -28.80 6.15 -9.04
C ARG A 125 -27.88 6.66 -7.94
N SER A 126 -27.69 7.97 -7.86
CA SER A 126 -26.98 8.63 -6.76
C SER A 126 -27.58 8.28 -5.40
N LEU A 127 -26.70 8.13 -4.40
CA LEU A 127 -27.09 7.93 -3.00
C LEU A 127 -27.01 9.25 -2.23
N THR A 128 -27.77 9.35 -1.14
CA THR A 128 -27.66 10.44 -0.16
C THR A 128 -27.36 9.88 1.24
N LEU A 129 -26.59 10.62 2.03
CA LEU A 129 -26.40 10.32 3.45
C LEU A 129 -27.73 10.44 4.20
N SER A 130 -28.39 11.59 4.04
CA SER A 130 -29.62 11.93 4.77
C SER A 130 -30.85 11.07 4.43
N GLY A 131 -30.85 10.37 3.29
CA GLY A 131 -31.94 9.52 2.84
C GLY A 131 -31.57 8.04 2.80
N ASP A 132 -30.74 7.64 1.84
CA ASP A 132 -30.46 6.22 1.54
C ASP A 132 -29.63 5.52 2.62
N LEU A 133 -28.75 6.25 3.28
CA LEU A 133 -27.81 5.74 4.28
C LEU A 133 -28.24 6.06 5.71
N ALA A 134 -29.34 6.79 5.89
CA ALA A 134 -29.92 7.05 7.20
C ALA A 134 -30.39 5.74 7.85
N GLY A 135 -30.13 5.61 9.15
CA GLY A 135 -30.39 4.40 9.94
C GLY A 135 -29.44 3.23 9.67
N ARG A 136 -28.33 3.47 8.94
CA ARG A 136 -27.25 2.49 8.74
C ARG A 136 -25.96 2.95 9.41
N ILE A 137 -25.12 2.00 9.77
CA ILE A 137 -23.69 2.25 10.01
C ILE A 137 -23.02 2.29 8.65
N THR A 138 -22.37 3.41 8.33
CA THR A 138 -21.77 3.62 7.01
C THR A 138 -20.28 3.82 7.14
N VAL A 139 -19.49 3.04 6.40
CA VAL A 139 -18.04 3.24 6.28
C VAL A 139 -17.78 3.98 4.97
N LEU A 140 -17.31 5.23 5.07
CA LEU A 140 -16.82 5.98 3.92
C LEU A 140 -15.33 5.74 3.75
N ASP A 141 -14.93 5.19 2.61
CA ASP A 141 -13.53 4.98 2.25
C ASP A 141 -13.04 6.11 1.32
N TYR A 142 -12.23 7.03 1.84
CA TYR A 142 -11.59 8.06 1.03
C TYR A 142 -10.33 7.50 0.37
N PHE A 143 -10.47 7.10 -0.90
CA PHE A 143 -9.45 6.37 -1.63
C PHE A 143 -9.14 6.98 -3.00
N THR A 144 -8.02 6.55 -3.57
CA THR A 144 -7.64 6.80 -4.98
C THR A 144 -6.99 5.52 -5.50
N TYR A 145 -7.27 5.12 -6.73
CA TYR A 145 -6.88 3.77 -7.20
C TYR A 145 -5.40 3.65 -7.55
N CYS A 146 -4.65 4.75 -7.66
CA CYS A 146 -3.20 4.70 -7.89
C CYS A 146 -2.37 4.35 -6.64
N CYS A 147 -2.95 4.50 -5.44
CA CYS A 147 -2.23 4.45 -4.17
C CYS A 147 -2.15 3.03 -3.63
N ILE A 148 -0.94 2.50 -3.43
CA ILE A 148 -0.75 1.15 -2.90
C ILE A 148 -1.38 0.97 -1.52
N ASN A 149 -1.34 2.00 -0.67
CA ASN A 149 -1.95 1.95 0.66
C ASN A 149 -3.48 1.79 0.58
N CYS A 150 -4.12 2.41 -0.42
CA CYS A 150 -5.55 2.21 -0.67
C CYS A 150 -5.84 0.79 -1.13
N LEU A 151 -5.00 0.23 -2.01
CA LEU A 151 -5.17 -1.15 -2.50
C LEU A 151 -5.07 -2.17 -1.36
N HIS A 152 -4.20 -1.95 -0.38
CA HIS A 152 -4.06 -2.82 0.78
C HIS A 152 -5.28 -2.80 1.73
N VAL A 153 -6.11 -1.76 1.68
CA VAL A 153 -7.35 -1.68 2.47
C VAL A 153 -8.53 -2.40 1.80
N LEU A 154 -8.50 -2.61 0.48
CA LEU A 154 -9.60 -3.30 -0.22
C LEU A 154 -9.91 -4.70 0.32
N PRO A 155 -8.93 -5.57 0.65
CA PRO A 155 -9.20 -6.85 1.31
C PRO A 155 -9.90 -6.71 2.67
N ASP A 156 -9.65 -5.63 3.41
CA ASP A 156 -10.29 -5.34 4.70
C ASP A 156 -11.77 -4.99 4.48
N LEU A 157 -12.05 -4.15 3.48
CA LEU A 157 -13.40 -3.76 3.10
C LEU A 157 -14.19 -4.97 2.56
N HIS A 158 -13.60 -5.79 1.71
CA HIS A 158 -14.23 -7.03 1.22
C HIS A 158 -14.57 -7.99 2.38
N CYS A 159 -13.70 -8.07 3.39
CA CYS A 159 -13.97 -8.86 4.60
C CYS A 159 -15.17 -8.30 5.37
N LEU A 160 -15.21 -6.97 5.57
CA LEU A 160 -16.33 -6.28 6.22
C LEU A 160 -17.65 -6.51 5.46
N GLU A 161 -17.67 -6.33 4.15
CA GLU A 161 -18.86 -6.52 3.31
C GLU A 161 -19.38 -7.96 3.33
N LYS A 162 -18.48 -8.95 3.40
CA LYS A 162 -18.85 -10.37 3.54
C LYS A 162 -19.46 -10.66 4.91
N LEU A 163 -18.91 -10.06 5.98
CA LEU A 163 -19.42 -10.23 7.34
C LEU A 163 -20.74 -9.50 7.56
N TYR A 164 -20.93 -8.34 6.91
CA TYR A 164 -22.10 -7.49 7.03
C TYR A 164 -22.66 -7.09 5.66
N PRO A 165 -23.33 -8.02 4.94
CA PRO A 165 -23.91 -7.70 3.63
C PRO A 165 -24.99 -6.62 3.76
N ALA A 166 -24.96 -5.61 2.89
CA ALA A 166 -25.79 -4.41 3.01
C ALA A 166 -27.30 -4.64 2.76
N ASP A 167 -27.65 -5.78 2.16
CA ASP A 167 -29.00 -6.25 1.89
C ASP A 167 -29.67 -6.92 3.10
N THR A 168 -28.87 -7.47 4.01
CA THR A 168 -29.32 -8.22 5.19
C THR A 168 -28.94 -7.58 6.51
N THR A 169 -27.98 -6.64 6.50
CA THR A 169 -27.53 -5.90 7.68
C THR A 169 -27.64 -4.39 7.47
N PRO A 170 -27.77 -3.59 8.55
CA PRO A 170 -27.78 -2.12 8.45
C PRO A 170 -26.35 -1.56 8.34
N VAL A 171 -25.43 -2.24 7.64
CA VAL A 171 -24.06 -1.77 7.37
C VAL A 171 -23.93 -1.46 5.88
N ALA A 172 -23.21 -0.40 5.54
CA ALA A 172 -22.90 -0.05 4.15
C ALA A 172 -21.45 0.45 4.04
N VAL A 173 -20.79 0.10 2.94
CA VAL A 173 -19.49 0.66 2.54
C VAL A 173 -19.73 1.56 1.33
N VAL A 174 -19.13 2.74 1.31
CA VAL A 174 -19.16 3.65 0.16
C VAL A 174 -17.75 4.18 -0.09
N GLY A 175 -17.23 3.93 -1.29
CA GLY A 175 -15.96 4.51 -1.72
C GLY A 175 -16.15 5.96 -2.16
N VAL A 176 -15.46 6.89 -1.51
CA VAL A 176 -15.38 8.30 -1.91
C VAL A 176 -14.08 8.50 -2.69
N HIS A 177 -14.13 8.22 -4.00
CA HIS A 177 -12.97 8.33 -4.86
C HIS A 177 -12.53 9.80 -4.98
N SER A 178 -11.39 10.11 -4.35
CA SER A 178 -10.82 11.45 -4.26
C SER A 178 -9.49 11.46 -5.00
N ALA A 179 -9.53 11.87 -6.27
CA ALA A 179 -8.43 11.69 -7.23
C ALA A 179 -7.13 12.40 -6.81
N LYS A 180 -6.00 11.67 -6.82
CA LYS A 180 -4.65 12.25 -6.65
C LYS A 180 -4.13 12.86 -7.97
N PHE A 181 -4.40 12.21 -9.10
CA PHE A 181 -3.99 12.62 -10.44
C PHE A 181 -5.18 13.00 -11.32
N SER A 182 -4.97 13.93 -12.26
CA SER A 182 -6.01 14.37 -13.21
C SER A 182 -6.54 13.24 -14.09
N THR A 183 -5.74 12.22 -14.38
CA THR A 183 -6.17 11.03 -15.12
C THR A 183 -7.21 10.22 -14.36
N GLU A 184 -7.14 10.19 -13.03
CA GLU A 184 -8.07 9.45 -12.17
C GLU A 184 -9.46 10.08 -12.12
N GLN A 185 -9.58 11.37 -12.46
CA GLN A 185 -10.86 12.08 -12.48
C GLN A 185 -11.83 11.55 -13.55
N HIS A 186 -11.32 10.86 -14.57
CA HIS A 186 -12.11 10.41 -15.71
C HIS A 186 -12.90 9.13 -15.42
N SER A 187 -14.19 9.16 -15.72
CA SER A 187 -15.16 8.08 -15.52
C SER A 187 -14.73 6.72 -16.06
N GLY A 188 -14.15 6.70 -17.26
CA GLY A 188 -13.69 5.47 -17.91
C GLY A 188 -12.56 4.80 -17.14
N ASN A 189 -11.59 5.59 -16.67
CA ASN A 189 -10.43 5.09 -15.92
C ASN A 189 -10.85 4.58 -14.55
N LEU A 190 -11.71 5.32 -13.85
CA LEU A 190 -12.29 4.87 -12.59
C LEU A 190 -13.08 3.57 -12.79
N SER A 191 -13.97 3.50 -13.79
CA SER A 191 -14.71 2.27 -14.10
C SER A 191 -13.78 1.07 -14.36
N SER A 192 -12.65 1.28 -15.06
CA SER A 192 -11.66 0.23 -15.30
C SER A 192 -10.93 -0.17 -14.02
N ALA A 193 -10.61 0.78 -13.14
CA ALA A 193 -9.97 0.50 -11.85
C ALA A 193 -10.89 -0.30 -10.92
N LEU A 194 -12.16 0.09 -10.80
CA LEU A 194 -13.14 -0.65 -9.99
C LEU A 194 -13.26 -2.11 -10.43
N GLN A 195 -13.27 -2.34 -11.74
CA GLN A 195 -13.26 -3.69 -12.31
C GLN A 195 -11.95 -4.44 -12.06
N ARG A 196 -10.80 -3.78 -12.25
CA ARG A 196 -9.47 -4.38 -12.06
C ARG A 196 -9.26 -4.87 -10.62
N TYR A 197 -9.73 -4.10 -9.64
CA TYR A 197 -9.56 -4.39 -8.22
C TYR A 197 -10.80 -5.02 -7.57
N SER A 198 -11.79 -5.41 -8.39
CA SER A 198 -13.02 -6.10 -7.95
C SER A 198 -13.83 -5.33 -6.88
N ILE A 199 -13.84 -4.00 -6.97
CA ILE A 199 -14.59 -3.12 -6.07
C ILE A 199 -16.07 -3.13 -6.46
N ASN A 200 -16.92 -3.69 -5.59
CA ASN A 200 -18.34 -3.90 -5.85
C ASN A 200 -19.29 -3.01 -5.02
N HIS A 201 -18.83 -2.37 -3.94
CA HIS A 201 -19.63 -1.38 -3.22
C HIS A 201 -19.93 -0.14 -4.07
N PRO A 202 -20.93 0.67 -3.68
CA PRO A 202 -21.14 2.01 -4.22
C PRO A 202 -19.86 2.85 -4.18
N VAL A 203 -19.56 3.53 -5.28
CA VAL A 203 -18.47 4.50 -5.36
C VAL A 203 -18.97 5.80 -5.94
N VAL A 204 -18.67 6.91 -5.28
CA VAL A 204 -18.88 8.27 -5.80
C VAL A 204 -17.56 8.85 -6.28
N ASN A 205 -17.57 9.50 -7.45
CA ASN A 205 -16.39 10.17 -7.98
C ASN A 205 -16.32 11.63 -7.48
N ASP A 206 -15.70 11.86 -6.32
CA ASP A 206 -15.34 13.19 -5.83
C ASP A 206 -14.07 13.69 -6.55
N ALA A 207 -14.15 13.81 -7.88
CA ALA A 207 -13.01 14.10 -8.76
C ALA A 207 -12.25 15.39 -8.42
N ARG A 208 -12.90 16.33 -7.74
CA ARG A 208 -12.32 17.62 -7.32
C ARG A 208 -11.96 17.67 -5.84
N CYS A 209 -12.11 16.56 -5.12
CA CYS A 209 -11.85 16.46 -3.69
C CYS A 209 -12.62 17.52 -2.87
N ASP A 210 -13.88 17.81 -3.23
CA ASP A 210 -14.69 18.83 -2.52
C ASP A 210 -15.10 18.32 -1.14
N MET A 211 -15.60 17.08 -1.06
CA MET A 211 -15.99 16.46 0.20
C MET A 211 -14.76 16.19 1.06
N TRP A 212 -13.70 15.66 0.45
CA TRP A 212 -12.37 15.52 1.06
C TRP A 212 -11.90 16.84 1.71
N SER A 213 -11.96 17.94 0.97
CA SER A 213 -11.47 19.25 1.43
C SER A 213 -12.34 19.84 2.55
N ARG A 214 -13.67 19.73 2.45
CA ARG A 214 -14.60 20.27 3.47
C ARG A 214 -14.54 19.52 4.79
N LEU A 215 -14.22 18.22 4.75
CA LEU A 215 -14.01 17.40 5.93
C LEU A 215 -12.54 17.42 6.39
N ALA A 216 -11.67 18.17 5.71
CA ALA A 216 -10.25 18.27 6.01
C ALA A 216 -9.55 16.90 6.12
N ILE A 217 -9.94 15.96 5.25
CA ILE A 217 -9.21 14.71 5.07
C ILE A 217 -7.81 15.03 4.53
N SER A 218 -6.80 14.31 4.98
CA SER A 218 -5.39 14.63 4.67
C SER A 218 -4.51 13.41 4.35
N CYS A 219 -5.08 12.22 4.30
CA CYS A 219 -4.34 10.97 4.08
C CYS A 219 -5.16 9.97 3.27
N TRP A 220 -4.52 9.34 2.30
CA TRP A 220 -5.06 8.20 1.58
C TRP A 220 -4.48 6.89 2.13
N PRO A 221 -5.31 5.87 2.45
CA PRO A 221 -6.77 5.95 2.63
C PRO A 221 -7.13 6.60 3.97
N THR A 222 -8.39 7.05 4.09
CA THR A 222 -9.01 7.37 5.39
C THR A 222 -10.38 6.73 5.43
N LEU A 223 -10.65 5.91 6.45
CA LEU A 223 -11.98 5.34 6.69
C LEU A 223 -12.71 6.20 7.72
N LEU A 224 -13.85 6.77 7.34
CA LEU A 224 -14.73 7.53 8.22
C LEU A 224 -16.00 6.71 8.51
N ILE A 225 -16.17 6.26 9.75
CA ILE A 225 -17.27 5.41 10.17
C ILE A 225 -18.38 6.29 10.76
N LEU A 226 -19.56 6.24 10.15
CA LEU A 226 -20.74 7.01 10.51
C LEU A 226 -21.74 6.14 11.27
N GLY A 227 -22.39 6.72 12.29
CA GLY A 227 -23.52 6.09 12.97
C GLY A 227 -24.84 6.23 12.20
N PRO A 228 -25.97 5.70 12.73
CA PRO A 228 -27.28 5.67 12.06
C PRO A 228 -27.89 7.05 11.76
N LYS A 229 -27.36 8.13 12.34
CA LYS A 229 -27.79 9.51 12.02
C LYS A 229 -26.84 10.20 11.03
N CYS A 230 -25.98 9.44 10.36
CA CYS A 230 -24.98 9.89 9.41
C CYS A 230 -24.01 10.93 10.00
N SER A 231 -23.73 10.82 11.29
CA SER A 231 -22.70 11.62 11.98
C SER A 231 -21.42 10.79 12.14
N PRO A 232 -20.23 11.40 11.96
CA PRO A 232 -18.96 10.76 12.25
C PRO A 232 -18.89 10.20 13.68
N MET A 233 -18.47 8.95 13.79
CA MET A 233 -18.27 8.25 15.07
C MET A 233 -16.81 7.85 15.25
N PHE A 234 -16.17 7.34 14.19
CA PHE A 234 -14.76 6.95 14.23
C PHE A 234 -14.06 7.33 12.93
N THR A 235 -12.73 7.46 13.00
CA THR A 235 -11.88 7.62 11.84
C THR A 235 -10.63 6.73 11.97
N LEU A 236 -10.25 6.07 10.89
CA LEU A 236 -9.04 5.27 10.77
C LEU A 236 -8.22 5.84 9.62
N VAL A 237 -6.98 6.26 9.92
CA VAL A 237 -6.12 6.98 8.98
C VAL A 237 -5.00 6.07 8.51
N GLY A 238 -4.85 5.91 7.20
CA GLY A 238 -3.89 5.00 6.58
C GLY A 238 -4.38 3.56 6.50
N GLU A 239 -3.46 2.66 6.18
CA GLU A 239 -3.71 1.22 6.02
C GLU A 239 -3.48 0.42 7.30
N GLY A 240 -3.92 -0.85 7.31
CA GLY A 240 -3.57 -1.82 8.35
C GLY A 240 -4.45 -1.79 9.60
N HIS A 241 -5.65 -1.21 9.53
CA HIS A 241 -6.59 -1.06 10.65
C HIS A 241 -7.78 -2.03 10.58
N ARG A 242 -7.59 -3.22 10.00
CA ARG A 242 -8.68 -4.21 9.81
C ARG A 242 -9.40 -4.52 11.13
N GLN A 243 -8.65 -4.78 12.19
CA GLN A 243 -9.20 -5.17 13.48
C GLN A 243 -10.00 -4.04 14.11
N GLU A 244 -9.47 -2.82 14.09
CA GLU A 244 -10.12 -1.61 14.58
C GLU A 244 -11.41 -1.32 13.80
N LEU A 245 -11.38 -1.48 12.47
CA LEU A 245 -12.56 -1.33 11.61
C LEU A 245 -13.68 -2.29 12.01
N LEU A 246 -13.37 -3.58 12.11
CA LEU A 246 -14.36 -4.61 12.46
C LEU A 246 -14.91 -4.40 13.87
N LEU A 247 -14.04 -4.07 14.83
CA LEU A 247 -14.42 -3.79 16.22
C LEU A 247 -15.35 -2.57 16.31
N CYS A 248 -15.04 -1.47 15.63
CA CYS A 248 -15.90 -0.28 15.61
C CYS A 248 -17.29 -0.57 15.04
N VAL A 249 -17.38 -1.33 13.94
CA VAL A 249 -18.66 -1.69 13.33
C VAL A 249 -19.46 -2.62 14.24
N GLU A 250 -18.82 -3.63 14.83
CA GLU A 250 -19.46 -4.56 15.78
C GLU A 250 -20.06 -3.82 17.00
N GLU A 251 -19.30 -2.91 17.59
CA GLU A 251 -19.72 -2.17 18.79
C GLU A 251 -20.79 -1.12 18.47
N LEU A 252 -20.75 -0.47 17.30
CA LEU A 252 -21.83 0.41 16.84
C LEU A 252 -23.14 -0.36 16.63
N LEU A 253 -23.08 -1.57 16.04
CA LEU A 253 -24.25 -2.42 15.85
C LEU A 253 -24.84 -2.80 17.22
N SER A 254 -24.00 -3.30 18.12
CA SER A 254 -24.38 -3.71 19.48
C SER A 254 -25.05 -2.56 20.25
N PHE A 255 -24.42 -1.38 20.26
CA PHE A 255 -24.94 -0.20 20.95
C PHE A 255 -26.28 0.24 20.37
N HIS A 256 -26.37 0.38 19.04
CA HIS A 256 -27.57 0.95 18.42
C HIS A 256 -28.73 -0.04 18.27
N GLN A 257 -28.50 -1.35 18.40
CA GLN A 257 -29.56 -2.35 18.47
C GLN A 257 -30.53 -2.06 19.62
N GLN A 258 -30.03 -1.55 20.75
CA GLN A 258 -30.86 -1.19 21.91
C GLN A 258 -31.59 0.15 21.73
N THR A 259 -31.05 1.04 20.89
CA THR A 259 -31.62 2.39 20.66
C THR A 259 -32.76 2.41 19.64
N GLY A 260 -32.93 1.35 18.83
CA GLY A 260 -33.93 1.30 17.76
C GLY A 260 -33.67 2.24 16.57
N LEU A 261 -32.46 2.82 16.48
CA LEU A 261 -32.08 3.73 15.39
C LEU A 261 -31.63 3.02 14.11
N LEU A 262 -31.31 1.73 14.19
CA LEU A 262 -30.91 0.93 13.03
C LEU A 262 -32.14 0.54 12.20
N LEU A 263 -32.04 0.64 10.87
CA LEU A 263 -33.07 0.15 9.96
C LEU A 263 -33.25 -1.37 10.12
N SER A 264 -34.49 -1.79 10.35
CA SER A 264 -34.87 -3.21 10.46
C SER A 264 -36.28 -3.44 9.86
N PRO A 265 -36.41 -4.17 8.74
CA PRO A 265 -35.33 -4.68 7.89
C PRO A 265 -34.58 -3.52 7.17
N PRO A 266 -33.31 -3.72 6.78
CA PRO A 266 -32.57 -2.72 6.01
C PRO A 266 -33.23 -2.48 4.65
N ALA A 267 -33.48 -1.22 4.31
CA ALA A 267 -34.03 -0.84 2.99
C ALA A 267 -32.97 -1.09 1.90
N ALA A 268 -33.30 -1.89 0.87
CA ALA A 268 -32.31 -2.27 -0.14
C ALA A 268 -31.66 -1.05 -0.82
N LEU A 269 -30.32 -1.02 -0.84
CA LEU A 269 -29.58 -0.05 -1.63
C LEU A 269 -29.73 -0.38 -3.13
N PRO A 270 -29.73 0.62 -4.03
CA PRO A 270 -29.89 0.43 -5.46
C PRO A 270 -28.60 -0.11 -6.12
N LEU A 271 -28.02 -1.17 -5.58
CA LEU A 271 -26.76 -1.77 -6.03
C LEU A 271 -26.90 -2.29 -7.46
N SER A 272 -25.94 -1.93 -8.30
CA SER A 272 -25.79 -2.45 -9.66
C SER A 272 -24.31 -2.51 -10.06
N PRO A 273 -23.50 -3.38 -9.41
CA PRO A 273 -22.09 -3.52 -9.73
C PRO A 273 -21.90 -3.93 -11.19
N ARG A 274 -20.94 -3.31 -11.89
CA ARG A 274 -20.63 -3.72 -13.27
C ARG A 274 -19.89 -5.04 -13.24
N GLN A 275 -20.52 -6.09 -13.75
CA GLN A 275 -19.84 -7.35 -14.02
C GLN A 275 -18.89 -7.17 -15.21
N HIS A 276 -17.73 -7.83 -15.17
CA HIS A 276 -16.87 -7.95 -16.33
C HIS A 276 -17.66 -8.55 -17.48
N LEU A 277 -17.65 -7.92 -18.65
CA LEU A 277 -18.26 -8.51 -19.83
C LEU A 277 -17.58 -9.87 -20.09
N PRO A 278 -18.35 -10.93 -20.40
CA PRO A 278 -17.80 -12.21 -20.84
C PRO A 278 -16.81 -11.93 -21.97
N SER A 279 -15.53 -12.12 -21.69
CA SER A 279 -14.50 -11.80 -22.66
C SER A 279 -14.37 -13.00 -23.61
N PRO A 280 -14.23 -12.80 -24.93
CA PRO A 280 -14.00 -13.90 -25.85
C PRO A 280 -12.84 -14.78 -25.36
N MET A 281 -12.97 -16.10 -25.48
CA MET A 281 -11.90 -17.01 -25.07
C MET A 281 -10.58 -16.59 -25.73
N GLY A 282 -9.55 -16.37 -24.91
CA GLY A 282 -8.23 -15.93 -25.38
C GLY A 282 -7.97 -14.41 -25.32
N SER A 283 -8.93 -13.58 -24.89
CA SER A 283 -8.64 -12.16 -24.66
C SER A 283 -7.84 -11.95 -23.36
N LEU A 284 -7.03 -10.90 -23.33
CA LEU A 284 -6.37 -10.41 -22.12
C LEU A 284 -7.38 -9.62 -21.26
N ARG A 285 -7.15 -9.58 -19.95
CA ARG A 285 -7.90 -8.76 -19.00
C ARG A 285 -6.92 -8.03 -18.07
N TYR A 286 -6.84 -6.72 -18.27
CA TYR A 286 -5.92 -5.82 -17.56
C TYR A 286 -4.48 -6.36 -17.45
N PRO A 287 -3.81 -6.72 -18.57
CA PRO A 287 -2.45 -7.27 -18.50
C PRO A 287 -1.46 -6.24 -17.93
N GLY A 288 -0.84 -6.56 -16.78
CA GLY A 288 0.03 -5.62 -16.06
C GLY A 288 1.45 -5.53 -16.60
N ARG A 289 1.98 -6.59 -17.22
CA ARG A 289 3.33 -6.63 -17.77
C ARG A 289 3.46 -7.52 -18.99
N VAL A 290 4.38 -7.13 -19.88
CA VAL A 290 4.94 -7.99 -20.93
C VAL A 290 6.45 -8.11 -20.76
N GLY A 291 6.96 -9.33 -20.87
CA GLY A 291 8.38 -9.68 -20.84
C GLY A 291 8.77 -10.51 -22.06
N GLN A 292 10.07 -10.74 -22.23
CA GLN A 292 10.60 -11.58 -23.30
C GLN A 292 11.09 -12.92 -22.73
N GLN A 293 10.86 -14.00 -23.48
CA GLN A 293 11.44 -15.32 -23.23
C GLN A 293 12.11 -15.88 -24.50
N LEU A 294 12.70 -17.08 -24.41
CA LEU A 294 13.31 -17.74 -25.56
C LEU A 294 12.26 -17.95 -26.67
N GLY A 295 12.44 -17.26 -27.81
CA GLY A 295 11.57 -17.43 -28.98
C GLY A 295 10.19 -16.76 -28.91
N GLY A 296 9.88 -15.98 -27.87
CA GLY A 296 8.55 -15.39 -27.72
C GLY A 296 8.42 -14.33 -26.61
N LEU A 297 7.18 -14.07 -26.21
CA LEU A 297 6.77 -13.17 -25.14
C LEU A 297 6.22 -13.94 -23.95
N VAL A 298 6.27 -13.31 -22.79
CA VAL A 298 5.56 -13.67 -21.58
C VAL A 298 4.61 -12.52 -21.26
N ILE A 299 3.31 -12.80 -21.17
CA ILE A 299 2.31 -11.81 -20.81
C ILE A 299 1.76 -12.18 -19.45
N THR A 300 1.78 -11.22 -18.53
CA THR A 300 1.09 -11.33 -17.25
C THR A 300 -0.34 -10.85 -17.44
N ASP A 301 -1.28 -11.79 -17.51
CA ASP A 301 -2.71 -11.52 -17.68
C ASP A 301 -3.35 -11.36 -16.30
N THR A 302 -3.07 -10.22 -15.67
CA THR A 302 -3.22 -9.95 -14.23
C THR A 302 -4.61 -10.28 -13.71
N ALA A 303 -5.67 -9.74 -14.32
CA ALA A 303 -7.04 -9.91 -13.84
C ALA A 303 -7.68 -11.24 -14.29
N HIS A 304 -6.95 -12.09 -15.03
CA HIS A 304 -7.26 -13.51 -15.17
C HIS A 304 -6.35 -14.39 -14.29
N HIS A 305 -5.54 -13.79 -13.41
CA HIS A 305 -4.73 -14.50 -12.43
C HIS A 305 -3.78 -15.55 -13.06
N ARG A 306 -3.21 -15.23 -14.23
CA ARG A 306 -2.44 -16.19 -15.05
C ARG A 306 -1.29 -15.56 -15.84
N ILE A 307 -0.40 -16.43 -16.31
CA ILE A 307 0.71 -16.10 -17.22
C ILE A 307 0.48 -16.77 -18.57
N LEU A 308 0.73 -16.04 -19.66
CA LEU A 308 0.66 -16.55 -21.04
C LEU A 308 2.05 -16.57 -21.66
N LEU A 309 2.43 -17.72 -22.22
CA LEU A 309 3.59 -17.85 -23.09
C LEU A 309 3.12 -17.73 -24.53
N VAL A 310 3.64 -16.74 -25.25
CA VAL A 310 3.18 -16.39 -26.60
C VAL A 310 4.37 -16.42 -27.55
N ASP A 311 4.21 -16.98 -28.74
CA ASP A 311 5.28 -16.94 -29.76
C ASP A 311 5.38 -15.56 -30.44
N ARG A 312 6.37 -15.39 -31.33
CA ARG A 312 6.56 -14.13 -32.09
C ARG A 312 5.40 -13.80 -33.05
N ARG A 313 4.50 -14.73 -33.33
CA ARG A 313 3.33 -14.54 -34.20
C ARG A 313 2.08 -14.15 -33.40
N GLY A 314 2.15 -14.16 -32.06
CA GLY A 314 1.01 -13.90 -31.20
C GLY A 314 0.21 -15.14 -30.82
N THR A 315 0.68 -16.34 -31.17
CA THR A 315 -0.01 -17.59 -30.80
C THR A 315 0.28 -17.92 -29.35
N VAL A 316 -0.76 -18.13 -28.54
CA VAL A 316 -0.62 -18.62 -27.17
C VAL A 316 -0.13 -20.07 -27.21
N GLN A 317 1.09 -20.29 -26.75
CA GLN A 317 1.74 -21.59 -26.68
C GLN A 317 1.39 -22.30 -25.36
N ARG A 318 1.25 -21.54 -24.27
CA ARG A 318 0.92 -22.09 -22.94
C ARG A 318 0.21 -21.08 -22.06
N VAL A 319 -0.66 -21.58 -21.18
CA VAL A 319 -1.29 -20.84 -20.07
C VAL A 319 -0.86 -21.49 -18.77
N ILE A 320 -0.47 -20.67 -17.78
CA ILE A 320 -0.07 -21.13 -16.44
C ILE A 320 -0.86 -20.32 -15.40
N GLY A 321 -1.61 -20.99 -14.53
CA GLY A 321 -2.53 -20.36 -13.57
C GLY A 321 -3.93 -20.10 -14.13
N GLY A 322 -4.73 -19.35 -13.36
CA GLY A 322 -6.16 -19.10 -13.59
C GLY A 322 -6.98 -19.24 -12.31
N GLU A 323 -8.23 -18.79 -12.36
CA GLU A 323 -9.14 -18.69 -11.20
C GLU A 323 -9.50 -20.07 -10.55
N GLU A 324 -9.21 -21.19 -11.22
CA GLU A 324 -9.57 -22.55 -10.77
C GLU A 324 -8.37 -23.53 -10.67
N ALA A 325 -7.13 -23.05 -10.75
CA ALA A 325 -5.94 -23.92 -10.72
C ALA A 325 -5.26 -23.95 -9.34
N ASP A 326 -4.84 -25.13 -8.87
CA ASP A 326 -4.01 -25.29 -7.67
C ASP A 326 -2.68 -24.53 -7.81
N GLY A 327 -2.33 -23.71 -6.82
CA GLY A 327 -1.15 -22.83 -6.88
C GLY A 327 -1.37 -21.52 -7.67
N SER A 328 -2.62 -21.04 -7.74
CA SER A 328 -3.03 -19.84 -8.48
C SER A 328 -2.25 -18.58 -8.10
N PHE A 329 -2.02 -17.74 -9.11
CA PHE A 329 -1.52 -16.38 -8.92
C PHE A 329 -2.65 -15.48 -8.40
N SER A 330 -2.29 -14.37 -7.76
CA SER A 330 -3.21 -13.31 -7.36
C SER A 330 -2.70 -11.97 -7.89
N ASN A 331 -3.37 -11.46 -8.94
CA ASN A 331 -2.99 -10.25 -9.68
C ASN A 331 -1.47 -10.15 -9.94
N PRO A 332 -0.87 -11.14 -10.62
CA PRO A 332 0.56 -11.11 -10.89
C PRO A 332 0.95 -9.88 -11.73
N GLN A 333 2.18 -9.40 -11.58
CA GLN A 333 2.72 -8.24 -12.28
C GLN A 333 4.03 -8.57 -13.02
N GLY A 334 5.16 -8.03 -12.58
CA GLY A 334 6.42 -8.13 -13.29
C GLY A 334 7.00 -9.53 -13.33
N THR A 335 7.81 -9.77 -14.35
CA THR A 335 8.43 -11.06 -14.61
C THR A 335 9.90 -10.91 -14.97
N ALA A 336 10.71 -11.90 -14.60
CA ALA A 336 12.12 -11.98 -15.00
C ALA A 336 12.42 -13.38 -15.51
N PHE A 337 12.89 -13.47 -16.76
CA PHE A 337 13.22 -14.74 -17.40
C PHE A 337 14.69 -15.11 -17.15
N SER A 338 14.91 -16.34 -16.70
CA SER A 338 16.22 -16.96 -16.52
C SER A 338 16.33 -18.17 -17.46
N PRO A 339 17.14 -18.07 -18.54
CA PRO A 339 17.29 -19.16 -19.50
C PRO A 339 17.81 -20.46 -18.87
N PRO A 340 17.45 -21.64 -19.41
CA PRO A 340 16.61 -21.83 -20.59
C PRO A 340 15.10 -21.85 -20.30
N HIS A 341 14.67 -22.21 -19.08
CA HIS A 341 13.26 -22.57 -18.80
C HIS A 341 12.75 -22.06 -17.45
N THR A 342 13.38 -21.05 -16.83
CA THR A 342 12.92 -20.50 -15.55
C THR A 342 12.32 -19.12 -15.74
N LEU A 343 11.14 -18.89 -15.17
CA LEU A 343 10.53 -17.57 -15.08
C LEU A 343 10.26 -17.24 -13.62
N TYR A 344 10.68 -16.06 -13.19
CA TYR A 344 10.28 -15.49 -11.91
C TYR A 344 9.10 -14.56 -12.13
N VAL A 345 8.12 -14.59 -11.22
CA VAL A 345 6.90 -13.79 -11.28
C VAL A 345 6.69 -13.10 -9.95
N ALA A 346 6.50 -11.78 -9.99
CA ALA A 346 6.00 -11.01 -8.86
C ALA A 346 4.50 -11.26 -8.74
N ASP A 347 4.12 -12.03 -7.73
CA ASP A 347 2.73 -12.42 -7.48
C ASP A 347 2.18 -11.48 -6.40
N THR A 348 1.72 -10.32 -6.86
CA THR A 348 1.66 -9.07 -6.09
C THR A 348 0.71 -9.14 -4.91
N ASP A 349 -0.54 -9.56 -5.14
CA ASP A 349 -1.56 -9.59 -4.08
C ASP A 349 -1.39 -10.80 -3.14
N ASN A 350 -0.64 -11.82 -3.57
CA ASN A 350 -0.19 -12.87 -2.67
C ASN A 350 1.03 -12.42 -1.84
N HIS A 351 1.64 -11.27 -2.14
CA HIS A 351 2.88 -10.77 -1.53
C HIS A 351 4.01 -11.81 -1.57
N VAL A 352 4.19 -12.46 -2.73
CA VAL A 352 5.23 -13.48 -2.92
C VAL A 352 5.94 -13.32 -4.27
N VAL A 353 7.13 -13.91 -4.37
CA VAL A 353 7.79 -14.17 -5.65
C VAL A 353 7.66 -15.65 -5.97
N ARG A 354 7.16 -15.95 -7.17
CA ARG A 354 7.03 -17.31 -7.68
C ARG A 354 8.16 -17.62 -8.65
N LYS A 355 8.59 -18.89 -8.67
CA LYS A 355 9.42 -19.47 -9.72
C LYS A 355 8.57 -20.46 -10.51
N VAL A 356 8.58 -20.32 -11.81
CA VAL A 356 7.85 -21.12 -12.77
C VAL A 356 8.84 -21.86 -13.67
N CYS A 357 8.72 -23.18 -13.74
CA CYS A 357 9.42 -23.99 -14.74
C CYS A 357 8.59 -23.98 -16.03
N LEU A 358 9.10 -23.39 -17.11
CA LEU A 358 8.36 -23.23 -18.36
C LEU A 358 8.18 -24.55 -19.12
N GLU A 359 9.03 -25.55 -18.87
CA GLU A 359 8.94 -26.89 -19.47
C GLU A 359 7.85 -27.73 -18.78
N SER A 360 7.89 -27.86 -17.45
CA SER A 360 6.90 -28.64 -16.71
C SER A 360 5.60 -27.88 -16.42
N GLY A 361 5.66 -26.54 -16.31
CA GLY A 361 4.57 -25.68 -15.85
C GLY A 361 4.47 -25.59 -14.32
N GLU A 362 5.39 -26.22 -13.58
CA GLU A 362 5.41 -26.22 -12.12
C GLU A 362 5.64 -24.80 -11.57
N VAL A 363 4.83 -24.43 -10.58
CA VAL A 363 4.91 -23.14 -9.88
C VAL A 363 5.25 -23.39 -8.42
N ARG A 364 6.26 -22.69 -7.89
CA ARG A 364 6.59 -22.70 -6.46
C ARG A 364 6.95 -21.32 -5.94
N THR A 365 6.73 -21.10 -4.65
CA THR A 365 7.14 -19.86 -3.98
C THR A 365 8.64 -19.87 -3.69
N VAL A 366 9.32 -18.74 -3.91
CA VAL A 366 10.76 -18.56 -3.64
C VAL A 366 11.07 -17.40 -2.69
N ALA A 367 10.14 -16.46 -2.50
CA ALA A 367 10.22 -15.43 -1.49
C ALA A 367 8.82 -14.99 -1.07
N GLY A 368 8.68 -14.47 0.15
CA GLY A 368 7.39 -14.04 0.69
C GLY A 368 6.68 -15.13 1.48
N SER A 369 5.97 -14.72 2.53
CA SER A 369 5.22 -15.60 3.43
C SER A 369 3.77 -15.85 3.00
N GLY A 370 3.28 -15.17 1.95
CA GLY A 370 1.87 -15.17 1.56
C GLY A 370 1.02 -14.13 2.29
N ARG A 371 1.64 -13.23 3.06
CA ARG A 371 0.98 -12.15 3.80
C ARG A 371 1.71 -10.84 3.55
N GLN A 372 0.99 -9.72 3.59
CA GLN A 372 1.57 -8.38 3.49
C GLN A 372 2.57 -8.16 4.62
N GLY A 373 3.84 -7.93 4.28
CA GLY A 373 4.88 -7.61 5.23
C GLY A 373 5.00 -6.12 5.54
N THR A 374 5.48 -5.79 6.74
CA THR A 374 5.85 -4.42 7.16
C THR A 374 7.34 -4.31 7.48
N ASP A 375 8.12 -5.39 7.28
CA ASP A 375 9.57 -5.38 7.46
C ASP A 375 10.22 -4.47 6.41
N LEU A 376 11.07 -3.54 6.87
CA LEU A 376 11.78 -2.56 6.04
C LEU A 376 13.25 -2.92 5.81
N THR A 377 13.75 -3.98 6.46
CA THR A 377 15.17 -4.36 6.45
C THR A 377 15.39 -5.68 5.72
N GLY A 378 14.59 -6.69 6.06
CA GLY A 378 14.76 -8.05 5.58
C GLY A 378 15.94 -8.80 6.19
N GLY A 379 16.37 -9.87 5.53
CA GLY A 379 17.48 -10.74 5.94
C GLY A 379 17.07 -12.17 6.27
N ARG A 380 15.76 -12.47 6.30
CA ARG A 380 15.29 -13.84 6.41
C ARG A 380 15.40 -14.56 5.07
N LEU A 381 15.33 -15.88 5.12
CA LEU A 381 15.50 -16.74 3.94
C LEU A 381 14.15 -17.02 3.29
N ALA A 382 14.10 -16.86 1.96
CA ALA A 382 13.02 -17.26 1.07
C ALA A 382 11.62 -16.94 1.63
N THR A 383 10.83 -17.98 1.91
CA THR A 383 9.43 -17.89 2.33
C THR A 383 9.25 -17.45 3.78
N HIS A 384 10.33 -17.37 4.56
CA HIS A 384 10.28 -16.82 5.92
C HIS A 384 10.41 -15.29 5.94
N GLN A 385 10.84 -14.68 4.83
CA GLN A 385 10.84 -13.23 4.69
C GLN A 385 9.46 -12.76 4.26
N GLU A 386 8.85 -11.89 5.06
CA GLU A 386 7.64 -11.17 4.66
C GLU A 386 8.04 -10.04 3.71
N ILE A 387 7.27 -9.86 2.64
CA ILE A 387 7.47 -8.83 1.63
C ILE A 387 6.12 -8.15 1.36
N SER A 388 6.12 -7.00 0.67
CA SER A 388 4.93 -6.18 0.53
C SER A 388 4.73 -5.73 -0.92
N SER A 389 3.86 -6.46 -1.61
CA SER A 389 3.39 -6.12 -2.96
C SER A 389 4.55 -5.97 -3.96
N PRO A 390 5.30 -7.06 -4.23
CA PRO A 390 6.33 -7.05 -5.25
C PRO A 390 5.67 -6.73 -6.60
N TRP A 391 6.20 -5.74 -7.32
CA TRP A 391 5.54 -5.22 -8.52
C TRP A 391 6.31 -5.52 -9.80
N ASP A 392 7.64 -5.39 -9.76
CA ASP A 392 8.49 -5.72 -10.89
C ASP A 392 9.74 -6.48 -10.47
N LEU A 393 10.29 -7.26 -11.40
CA LEU A 393 11.44 -8.11 -11.18
C LEU A 393 12.52 -7.83 -12.22
N CYS A 394 13.78 -7.86 -11.80
CA CYS A 394 14.90 -7.78 -12.72
C CYS A 394 16.01 -8.71 -12.27
N LEU A 395 16.40 -9.64 -13.14
CA LEU A 395 17.47 -10.58 -12.85
C LEU A 395 18.81 -9.92 -13.21
N VAL A 396 19.75 -9.92 -12.27
CA VAL A 396 21.05 -9.26 -12.39
C VAL A 396 22.17 -10.13 -11.80
N GLN A 397 23.39 -9.87 -12.24
CA GLN A 397 24.58 -10.38 -11.57
C GLN A 397 24.85 -9.58 -10.28
N SER A 398 24.98 -10.26 -9.15
CA SER A 398 25.45 -9.68 -7.91
C SER A 398 26.85 -9.10 -8.10
N PRO A 399 27.17 -7.95 -7.52
CA PRO A 399 28.54 -7.44 -7.47
C PRO A 399 29.56 -8.52 -7.06
N ASP A 400 30.70 -8.54 -7.74
CA ASP A 400 31.89 -9.30 -7.34
C ASP A 400 33.07 -8.33 -7.26
N ARG A 401 33.21 -7.67 -6.10
CA ARG A 401 34.24 -6.62 -5.91
C ARG A 401 35.65 -7.20 -5.96
N TYR A 402 35.83 -8.43 -5.53
CA TYR A 402 37.15 -9.05 -5.39
C TYR A 402 37.51 -9.98 -6.55
N LYS A 403 36.60 -10.20 -7.52
CA LYS A 403 36.78 -11.15 -8.63
C LYS A 403 37.15 -12.55 -8.13
N THR A 404 36.70 -12.90 -6.92
CA THR A 404 37.07 -14.14 -6.24
C THR A 404 36.19 -15.30 -6.68
N ARG A 405 35.05 -15.01 -7.32
CA ARG A 405 34.09 -16.00 -7.78
C ARG A 405 33.97 -15.99 -9.29
N SER A 406 34.10 -17.18 -9.87
CA SER A 406 33.82 -17.46 -11.28
C SER A 406 32.31 -17.51 -11.58
N SER A 407 31.43 -16.91 -10.76
CA SER A 407 29.97 -16.96 -10.97
C SER A 407 29.61 -16.23 -12.27
N ARG A 408 29.56 -17.01 -13.35
CA ARG A 408 29.14 -16.59 -14.68
C ARG A 408 27.63 -16.80 -14.74
N GLY A 409 26.87 -15.82 -14.25
CA GLY A 409 25.42 -15.87 -14.34
C GLY A 409 24.77 -14.81 -13.47
N ASP A 410 23.53 -14.47 -13.83
CA ASP A 410 22.71 -13.63 -12.99
C ASP A 410 22.22 -14.45 -11.78
N ASN A 411 22.55 -13.98 -10.58
CA ASN A 411 22.37 -14.69 -9.32
C ASN A 411 21.66 -13.82 -8.25
N LEU A 412 21.22 -12.63 -8.62
CA LEU A 412 20.45 -11.72 -7.78
C LEU A 412 19.17 -11.31 -8.51
N LEU A 413 18.02 -11.58 -7.91
CA LEU A 413 16.74 -11.11 -8.40
C LEU A 413 16.38 -9.81 -7.67
N LEU A 414 16.47 -8.68 -8.37
CA LEU A 414 15.97 -7.41 -7.86
C LEU A 414 14.45 -7.39 -7.90
N ILE A 415 13.85 -6.79 -6.88
CA ILE A 415 12.40 -6.72 -6.68
C ILE A 415 12.04 -5.25 -6.42
N ALA A 416 11.20 -4.66 -7.27
CA ALA A 416 10.56 -3.39 -6.98
C ALA A 416 9.43 -3.65 -5.98
N MET A 417 9.66 -3.27 -4.73
CA MET A 417 8.75 -3.48 -3.62
C MET A 417 7.86 -2.25 -3.47
N ALA A 418 6.69 -2.28 -4.11
CA ALA A 418 5.78 -1.14 -4.15
C ALA A 418 5.25 -0.80 -2.75
N GLY A 419 4.86 -1.83 -1.98
CA GLY A 419 4.19 -1.67 -0.70
C GLY A 419 5.05 -1.07 0.41
N THR A 420 6.37 -1.29 0.39
CA THR A 420 7.31 -0.65 1.34
C THR A 420 8.17 0.42 0.70
N HIS A 421 7.87 0.82 -0.54
CA HIS A 421 8.59 1.87 -1.27
C HIS A 421 10.12 1.66 -1.34
N GLN A 422 10.52 0.44 -1.70
CA GLN A 422 11.91 -0.01 -1.63
C GLN A 422 12.30 -0.86 -2.85
N ILE A 423 13.61 -0.99 -3.08
CA ILE A 423 14.16 -2.02 -3.97
C ILE A 423 14.80 -3.10 -3.10
N TRP A 424 14.32 -4.33 -3.27
CA TRP A 424 14.77 -5.50 -2.54
C TRP A 424 15.57 -6.43 -3.46
N GLY A 425 16.32 -7.36 -2.85
CA GLY A 425 17.06 -8.40 -3.55
C GLY A 425 16.79 -9.76 -2.96
N LEU A 426 16.48 -10.74 -3.80
CA LEU A 426 16.53 -12.18 -3.49
C LEU A 426 17.82 -12.76 -4.08
N TYR A 427 18.72 -13.20 -3.21
CA TYR A 427 19.97 -13.85 -3.61
C TYR A 427 19.70 -15.30 -4.02
N LEU A 428 19.80 -15.63 -5.30
CA LEU A 428 19.61 -16.99 -5.81
C LEU A 428 20.81 -17.89 -5.46
N GLU A 429 21.99 -17.28 -5.35
CA GLU A 429 23.21 -17.86 -4.82
C GLU A 429 23.84 -16.88 -3.83
N ALA A 430 24.76 -17.35 -2.99
CA ALA A 430 25.49 -16.46 -2.09
C ALA A 430 26.25 -15.39 -2.90
N GLY A 431 26.11 -14.13 -2.52
CA GLY A 431 26.67 -13.00 -3.27
C GLY A 431 26.93 -11.80 -2.37
N GLU A 432 27.43 -10.72 -2.95
CA GLU A 432 27.64 -9.46 -2.26
C GLU A 432 26.64 -8.41 -2.76
N ASP A 433 26.27 -7.45 -1.91
CA ASP A 433 25.52 -6.27 -2.33
C ASP A 433 26.44 -5.15 -2.85
N PHE A 434 25.83 -4.06 -3.31
CA PHE A 434 26.55 -2.90 -3.86
C PHE A 434 27.42 -2.16 -2.84
N THR A 435 27.30 -2.47 -1.53
CA THR A 435 28.14 -1.94 -0.45
C THR A 435 29.29 -2.88 -0.10
N GLY A 436 29.29 -4.11 -0.62
CA GLY A 436 30.28 -5.16 -0.33
C GLY A 436 29.90 -6.07 0.85
N ARG A 437 28.66 -6.01 1.34
CA ARG A 437 28.19 -6.94 2.38
C ARG A 437 27.81 -8.26 1.73
N VAL A 438 28.25 -9.36 2.33
CA VAL A 438 27.97 -10.72 1.86
C VAL A 438 26.61 -11.18 2.39
N HIS A 439 25.85 -11.82 1.51
CA HIS A 439 24.54 -12.38 1.78
C HIS A 439 24.51 -13.86 1.37
N PRO A 440 23.95 -14.76 2.20
CA PRO A 440 23.83 -16.17 1.85
C PRO A 440 22.79 -16.36 0.74
N ALA A 441 22.83 -17.54 0.10
CA ALA A 441 21.78 -17.94 -0.83
C ALA A 441 20.41 -17.91 -0.14
N GLU A 442 19.38 -17.61 -0.92
CA GLU A 442 17.98 -17.47 -0.52
C GLU A 442 17.67 -16.30 0.41
N SER A 443 18.64 -15.49 0.80
CA SER A 443 18.36 -14.28 1.58
C SER A 443 17.57 -13.25 0.77
N VAL A 444 16.60 -12.64 1.43
CA VAL A 444 15.73 -11.60 0.87
C VAL A 444 15.91 -10.33 1.70
N VAL A 445 16.51 -9.29 1.13
CA VAL A 445 16.96 -8.09 1.85
C VAL A 445 16.57 -6.80 1.14
N CYS A 446 16.36 -5.74 1.91
CA CYS A 446 16.28 -4.39 1.36
C CYS A 446 17.67 -3.93 0.89
N LEU A 447 17.75 -3.45 -0.34
CA LEU A 447 18.99 -2.92 -0.94
C LEU A 447 18.95 -1.40 -1.07
N VAL A 448 17.77 -0.82 -1.35
CA VAL A 448 17.58 0.62 -1.54
C VAL A 448 16.24 1.06 -0.97
N GLY A 449 16.23 2.21 -0.30
CA GLY A 449 15.02 2.85 0.20
C GLY A 449 14.89 2.76 1.71
N SER A 450 14.52 3.88 2.33
CA SER A 450 14.32 3.99 3.77
C SER A 450 13.01 3.37 4.27
N GLY A 451 12.11 3.00 3.36
CA GLY A 451 10.74 2.58 3.68
C GLY A 451 9.72 3.73 3.66
N ARG A 452 10.18 4.99 3.63
CA ARG A 452 9.30 6.16 3.53
C ARG A 452 8.94 6.44 2.08
N GLU A 453 7.68 6.80 1.84
CA GLU A 453 7.21 7.30 0.54
C GLU A 453 7.77 8.71 0.31
N GLU A 454 8.92 8.81 -0.37
CA GLU A 454 9.59 10.07 -0.64
C GLU A 454 10.14 10.08 -2.07
N ASN A 455 10.26 11.26 -2.69
CA ASN A 455 11.07 11.44 -3.89
C ASN A 455 12.46 11.96 -3.49
N LYS A 456 13.26 11.10 -2.85
CA LYS A 456 14.51 11.51 -2.21
C LYS A 456 15.69 10.72 -2.73
N ASN A 457 16.54 11.42 -3.47
CA ASN A 457 17.82 10.88 -3.91
C ASN A 457 18.86 10.92 -2.79
N ASN A 458 19.69 9.88 -2.71
CA ASN A 458 20.81 9.82 -1.77
C ASN A 458 21.92 8.90 -2.26
N SER A 459 23.18 9.27 -2.01
CA SER A 459 24.33 8.41 -2.32
C SER A 459 24.39 7.16 -1.43
N TYR A 460 23.77 7.19 -0.25
CA TYR A 460 23.62 6.03 0.63
C TYR A 460 22.27 5.35 0.34
N PRO A 461 22.25 4.12 -0.21
CA PRO A 461 21.02 3.49 -0.73
C PRO A 461 19.87 3.41 0.27
N LEU A 462 20.15 3.08 1.54
CA LEU A 462 19.13 2.95 2.59
C LEU A 462 18.63 4.30 3.13
N ARG A 463 19.26 5.42 2.76
CA ARG A 463 18.80 6.78 3.10
C ARG A 463 18.05 7.45 1.96
N ALA A 464 18.06 6.85 0.77
CA ALA A 464 17.18 7.26 -0.32
C ALA A 464 15.73 6.92 0.06
N GLY A 465 14.79 7.62 -0.56
CA GLY A 465 13.37 7.29 -0.48
C GLY A 465 12.84 7.08 -1.89
N LEU A 466 11.97 6.09 -2.04
CA LEU A 466 11.21 5.88 -3.26
C LEU A 466 9.73 6.13 -2.96
N ALA A 467 8.92 6.21 -4.00
CA ALA A 467 7.48 6.30 -3.87
C ALA A 467 6.87 5.28 -4.83
N GLN A 468 6.44 4.14 -4.27
CA GLN A 468 5.79 3.04 -5.01
C GLN A 468 6.55 2.63 -6.29
N PRO A 469 7.78 2.07 -6.18
CA PRO A 469 8.50 1.61 -7.36
C PRO A 469 7.74 0.46 -8.04
N SER A 470 7.40 0.64 -9.31
CA SER A 470 6.58 -0.31 -10.09
C SER A 470 7.25 -0.82 -11.37
N GLY A 471 8.50 -0.42 -11.61
CA GLY A 471 9.25 -0.82 -12.80
C GLY A 471 10.75 -0.87 -12.56
N LEU A 472 11.41 -1.89 -13.09
CA LEU A 472 12.85 -2.05 -13.13
C LEU A 472 13.32 -2.30 -14.55
N CYS A 473 14.41 -1.63 -14.92
CA CYS A 473 15.16 -1.93 -16.13
C CYS A 473 16.65 -1.92 -15.79
N LEU A 474 17.37 -2.94 -16.25
CA LEU A 474 18.82 -3.02 -16.15
C LEU A 474 19.47 -2.42 -17.40
N VAL A 475 20.38 -1.47 -17.18
CA VAL A 475 21.19 -0.88 -18.24
C VAL A 475 22.66 -1.15 -17.95
N TYR A 476 23.36 -1.73 -18.93
CA TYR A 476 24.82 -1.86 -18.91
C TYR A 476 25.43 -0.73 -19.74
N TYR A 477 26.25 0.13 -19.13
CA TYR A 477 27.08 1.07 -19.88
C TYR A 477 28.43 0.42 -20.19
N ASN A 478 28.75 0.30 -21.48
CA ASN A 478 30.13 0.15 -21.91
C ASN A 478 30.81 1.52 -21.80
N MET A 479 31.40 1.85 -20.65
CA MET A 479 32.35 2.97 -20.60
C MET A 479 33.63 2.54 -21.33
N MET A 480 33.67 2.76 -22.64
CA MET A 480 34.93 2.77 -23.38
C MET A 480 35.73 4.01 -22.94
N SER A 481 36.73 3.82 -22.07
CA SER A 481 37.88 4.72 -22.01
C SER A 481 38.99 4.14 -22.90
N PRO A 482 39.63 4.92 -23.78
CA PRO A 482 40.68 4.42 -24.66
C PRO A 482 42.01 4.35 -23.91
N ALA A 483 42.21 3.28 -23.13
CA ALA A 483 43.54 2.70 -22.87
C ALA A 483 43.38 1.43 -22.03
N ALA A 484 43.75 0.30 -22.64
CA ALA A 484 43.95 -1.01 -22.04
C ALA A 484 42.71 -1.75 -21.49
N ALA A 485 42.42 -2.85 -22.15
CA ALA A 485 41.44 -3.87 -21.81
C ALA A 485 41.37 -4.23 -20.32
N SER A 486 40.29 -3.83 -19.65
CA SER A 486 39.55 -4.69 -18.73
C SER A 486 38.11 -4.15 -18.62
N SER A 487 37.13 -4.95 -19.06
CA SER A 487 35.72 -4.52 -19.07
C SER A 487 35.19 -4.50 -17.64
N THR A 488 35.09 -3.32 -17.03
CA THR A 488 34.33 -3.13 -15.80
C THR A 488 32.87 -2.90 -16.19
N ARG A 489 32.01 -3.90 -15.98
CA ARG A 489 30.57 -3.79 -16.17
C ARG A 489 29.96 -3.19 -14.90
N ILE A 490 29.42 -1.98 -14.99
CA ILE A 490 28.67 -1.38 -13.88
C ILE A 490 27.18 -1.48 -14.24
N PRO A 491 26.38 -2.24 -13.48
CA PRO A 491 24.93 -2.27 -13.67
C PRO A 491 24.28 -1.00 -13.13
N HIS A 492 23.34 -0.44 -13.90
CA HIS A 492 22.46 0.63 -13.44
C HIS A 492 21.02 0.14 -13.49
N ALA A 493 20.35 0.14 -12.34
CA ALA A 493 18.91 -0.03 -12.30
C ALA A 493 18.27 1.35 -12.55
N VAL A 494 17.27 1.40 -13.42
CA VAL A 494 16.41 2.56 -13.61
C VAL A 494 15.01 2.19 -13.17
N SER A 495 14.46 2.92 -12.20
CA SER A 495 13.04 2.88 -11.91
C SER A 495 12.33 3.97 -12.70
N THR A 496 11.21 3.61 -13.33
CA THR A 496 10.31 4.57 -13.98
C THR A 496 8.96 4.52 -13.28
N PRO A 497 8.35 5.66 -12.90
CA PRO A 497 6.94 5.67 -12.57
C PRO A 497 6.15 5.34 -13.84
N THR A 498 5.30 4.33 -13.80
CA THR A 498 4.32 4.06 -14.86
C THR A 498 3.32 5.21 -14.91
N THR A 499 3.42 6.06 -15.93
CA THR A 499 2.30 6.91 -16.36
C THR A 499 1.62 6.19 -17.52
N ASP A 500 0.30 6.04 -17.43
CA ASP A 500 -0.51 5.47 -18.51
C ASP A 500 -0.31 6.30 -19.79
N ALA A 501 0.30 5.69 -20.79
CA ALA A 501 0.55 6.32 -22.08
C ALA A 501 -0.75 6.41 -22.89
N SER A 502 -1.53 7.46 -22.68
CA SER A 502 -2.56 7.90 -23.64
C SER A 502 -2.70 9.43 -23.66
N ASN A 503 -1.71 10.13 -24.21
CA ASN A 503 -1.90 11.06 -25.33
C ASN A 503 -0.63 11.86 -25.63
N GLY A 504 -0.35 11.99 -26.93
CA GLY A 504 0.62 12.94 -27.46
C GLY A 504 0.21 14.39 -27.18
N ASN A 505 1.23 15.23 -27.10
CA ASN A 505 1.21 16.68 -26.89
C ASN A 505 0.95 17.17 -25.46
N GLY A 506 2.04 17.34 -24.72
CA GLY A 506 2.09 18.14 -23.50
C GLY A 506 3.47 18.07 -22.86
N ILE A 507 4.40 18.92 -23.30
CA ILE A 507 5.70 19.10 -22.64
C ILE A 507 5.43 19.71 -21.26
N MET A 508 5.54 18.91 -20.20
CA MET A 508 5.82 19.37 -18.83
C MET A 508 6.68 18.33 -18.13
N ASN A 509 7.70 18.82 -17.43
CA ASN A 509 8.82 18.07 -16.84
C ASN A 509 8.38 16.94 -15.89
N GLY A 510 8.26 15.72 -16.42
CA GLY A 510 8.38 14.50 -15.63
C GLY A 510 9.81 14.38 -15.11
N GLY A 511 9.96 14.18 -13.80
CA GLY A 511 11.26 14.02 -13.15
C GLY A 511 12.11 12.95 -13.84
N ALA A 512 13.41 13.22 -13.96
CA ALA A 512 14.35 12.31 -14.61
C ALA A 512 14.31 10.91 -13.97
N PRO A 513 14.46 9.83 -14.78
CA PRO A 513 14.63 8.48 -14.25
C PRO A 513 15.73 8.45 -13.19
N THR A 514 15.46 7.83 -12.05
CA THR A 514 16.50 7.62 -11.02
C THR A 514 17.46 6.56 -11.54
N VAL A 515 18.63 6.99 -12.01
CA VAL A 515 19.72 6.13 -12.46
C VAL A 515 20.63 5.83 -11.28
N PHE A 516 20.67 4.58 -10.82
CA PHE A 516 21.60 4.18 -9.76
C PHE A 516 22.98 3.87 -10.35
N THR A 517 24.03 4.56 -9.91
CA THR A 517 25.42 4.32 -10.37
C THR A 517 26.26 3.67 -9.27
N GLY A 518 26.73 2.44 -9.49
CA GLY A 518 27.73 1.79 -8.65
C GLY A 518 29.16 2.18 -9.06
N GLY A 519 29.60 3.40 -8.75
CA GLY A 519 31.00 3.81 -8.96
C GLY A 519 31.91 3.37 -7.80
N PRO A 520 33.17 2.96 -8.03
CA PRO A 520 34.13 2.80 -6.94
C PRO A 520 34.42 4.17 -6.32
N ALA A 521 34.59 4.21 -4.99
CA ALA A 521 35.07 5.39 -4.27
C ALA A 521 36.37 5.87 -4.93
N SER A 522 36.39 7.12 -5.40
CA SER A 522 37.55 7.70 -6.06
C SER A 522 38.75 7.64 -5.13
N SER A 523 39.81 7.00 -5.60
CA SER A 523 41.16 7.17 -5.12
C SER A 523 41.53 8.66 -5.07
N ARG A 524 42.25 9.04 -4.02
CA ARG A 524 42.81 10.38 -3.82
C ARG A 524 43.62 10.78 -5.07
N LEU A 525 43.09 11.70 -5.85
CA LEU A 525 43.87 12.57 -6.73
C LEU A 525 43.87 13.96 -6.09
N GLY A 526 45.06 14.58 -6.07
CA GLY A 526 45.42 15.70 -5.21
C GLY A 526 44.46 16.88 -5.25
N ALA A 527 44.35 17.54 -4.09
CA ALA A 527 43.58 18.77 -3.91
C ALA A 527 44.08 19.88 -4.87
N PRO A 528 43.19 20.59 -5.58
CA PRO A 528 43.54 21.85 -6.20
C PRO A 528 43.76 22.92 -5.11
N PRO A 529 44.65 23.90 -5.31
CA PRO A 529 44.93 24.93 -4.31
C PRO A 529 43.70 25.84 -4.11
N PRO A 530 43.51 26.42 -2.90
CA PRO A 530 42.37 27.29 -2.63
C PRO A 530 42.49 28.61 -3.41
N PRO A 531 41.37 29.20 -3.87
CA PRO A 531 41.36 30.54 -4.43
C PRO A 531 41.60 31.60 -3.35
N PRO A 532 42.22 32.76 -3.69
CA PRO A 532 42.58 33.78 -2.72
C PRO A 532 41.35 34.50 -2.14
N THR A 533 41.37 34.69 -0.83
CA THR A 533 40.42 35.52 -0.07
C THR A 533 40.76 37.00 -0.20
N SER A 534 39.90 37.80 -0.85
CA SER A 534 39.79 39.24 -0.59
C SER A 534 38.51 39.83 -1.23
N GLY A 535 37.78 40.64 -0.46
CA GLY A 535 36.69 41.50 -0.96
C GLY A 535 35.39 41.39 -0.15
N GLY A 536 35.08 42.43 0.63
CA GLY A 536 33.90 42.54 1.51
C GLY A 536 32.54 42.60 0.79
N PRO A 537 31.44 42.79 1.55
CA PRO A 537 30.08 42.52 1.08
C PRO A 537 29.54 43.64 0.16
N PRO A 538 28.81 43.30 -0.92
CA PRO A 538 27.99 44.26 -1.65
C PRO A 538 26.58 44.41 -1.03
N PRO A 539 25.89 45.55 -1.26
CA PRO A 539 24.65 45.95 -0.57
C PRO A 539 23.40 45.17 -1.04
N PRO A 540 22.27 45.24 -0.29
CA PRO A 540 21.07 44.46 -0.59
C PRO A 540 20.38 44.90 -1.89
N ALA A 541 20.04 43.93 -2.74
CA ALA A 541 19.26 44.16 -3.95
C ALA A 541 17.76 44.33 -3.64
N SER A 542 17.21 45.36 -4.25
CA SER A 542 15.82 45.84 -4.27
C SER A 542 14.80 44.79 -4.70
N GLY A 543 13.64 44.79 -4.04
CA GLY A 543 12.47 43.97 -4.37
C GLY A 543 11.79 44.32 -5.71
N PRO A 544 10.80 43.49 -6.12
CA PRO A 544 10.14 43.63 -7.41
C PRO A 544 9.24 44.89 -7.50
N PRO A 545 9.05 45.47 -8.71
CA PRO A 545 8.22 46.66 -8.89
C PRO A 545 6.71 46.36 -8.80
N PRO A 546 5.87 47.34 -8.44
CA PRO A 546 4.41 47.19 -8.36
C PRO A 546 3.74 47.10 -9.74
N PRO A 547 2.53 46.51 -9.83
CA PRO A 547 1.81 46.33 -11.09
C PRO A 547 1.27 47.66 -11.67
N PRO A 548 1.11 47.76 -13.01
CA PRO A 548 0.56 48.94 -13.67
C PRO A 548 -0.95 49.12 -13.42
N PRO A 549 -1.47 50.36 -13.49
CA PRO A 549 -2.89 50.66 -13.27
C PRO A 549 -3.80 50.13 -14.40
N PRO A 550 -5.11 49.90 -14.13
CA PRO A 550 -6.02 49.31 -15.11
C PRO A 550 -6.27 50.24 -16.30
N ALA A 551 -6.16 49.67 -17.51
CA ALA A 551 -6.55 50.32 -18.76
C ALA A 551 -8.07 50.52 -18.82
N GLY A 552 -8.49 51.71 -19.26
CA GLY A 552 -9.86 52.17 -19.30
C GLY A 552 -10.80 51.29 -20.15
N GLY A 553 -12.05 51.19 -19.68
CA GLY A 553 -13.13 50.51 -20.38
C GLY A 553 -13.59 51.23 -21.65
N PRO A 554 -14.34 50.52 -22.53
CA PRO A 554 -14.85 51.08 -23.78
C PRO A 554 -15.96 52.12 -23.56
N PRO A 555 -16.13 53.10 -24.49
CA PRO A 555 -17.12 54.17 -24.36
C PRO A 555 -18.57 53.68 -24.57
N PRO A 556 -19.58 54.40 -24.02
CA PRO A 556 -20.99 54.04 -24.15
C PRO A 556 -21.55 54.29 -25.56
N PRO A 557 -22.60 53.56 -25.98
CA PRO A 557 -23.24 53.72 -27.29
C PRO A 557 -24.04 55.03 -27.40
N PRO A 558 -24.23 55.58 -28.61
CA PRO A 558 -24.98 56.82 -28.83
C PRO A 558 -26.50 56.63 -28.59
N PRO A 559 -27.22 57.70 -28.21
CA PRO A 559 -28.64 57.64 -27.92
C PRO A 559 -29.49 57.45 -29.20
N PRO A 560 -30.68 56.84 -29.08
CA PRO A 560 -31.54 56.51 -30.22
C PRO A 560 -32.19 57.74 -30.84
N ALA A 561 -32.33 57.73 -32.16
CA ALA A 561 -33.17 58.63 -32.95
C ALA A 561 -34.55 58.01 -33.18
#